data_AF-A0A6S7D388-F1
#
_entry.id   AF-A0A6S7D388-F1
#
_cell.length_a   1.000
_cell.length_b   1.000
_cell.length_c   1.000
_cell.angle_alpha   90.00
_cell.angle_beta   90.00
_cell.angle_gamma   90.00
#
_symmetry.space_group_name_H-M   'P 1'
#
loop_
_entity.id
_entity.type
_entity.pdbx_description
1 polymer ?
#
loop_
_entity_poly.entity_id
_entity_poly.type
_entity_poly.pdbx_seq_one_letter_code
_entity_poly.pdbx_strand_id
1 'polypeptide(L)'
;MIPIALPSAGFYIFVSLGFLAGLALLGWALVLVASGGARRTVRKYWKTSGLLFVVLLVPFAFYAWVQTVIWQIEREGARREAARNVTLEAPTTVGGTAMPAGTRLKLQDEGKLETYVEAEFPQPVAMYGVQASRAQRYLDAEYDSETYALRGRHPRSVLLRGAGSQTVLGWQCDATQDIEFDVAKDGAMMALNKCVLGPGNRVDTLDLAPGSIVYGSSGTVYTDGSRDPDQWRIEVKDPVAVKVFGLPLSEPRLYLDGERRLLRVSDAELACPTTFGGVRYAAGTQVQSMRRGRGDAREPFPGVLVLSPWNGDVARRDGQPDVPEGMSVRQALSGEVIDVVRNDAVGVFHFATITVGDDTPQPTRARCP
;
A
#
# COMPACT_ATOMS: atom_id res chain seq x y z
N MET A 1 -3.11 13.88 8.96
CA MET A 1 -2.32 13.69 10.18
C MET A 1 -2.66 14.83 11.12
N ILE A 2 -3.38 14.56 12.21
CA ILE A 2 -3.56 15.56 13.27
C ILE A 2 -2.20 15.65 13.97
N PRO A 3 -1.57 16.83 14.07
CA PRO A 3 -0.29 16.95 14.77
C PRO A 3 -0.51 16.57 16.23
N ILE A 4 0.00 15.41 16.63
CA ILE A 4 0.11 15.04 18.03
C ILE A 4 1.27 15.88 18.56
N ALA A 5 0.94 16.99 19.24
CA ALA A 5 1.93 17.77 19.95
C ALA A 5 2.58 16.84 20.98
N LEU A 6 3.83 16.45 20.71
CA LEU A 6 4.60 15.68 21.67
C LEU A 6 4.70 16.51 22.96
N PRO A 7 4.45 15.91 24.14
CA PRO A 7 4.65 16.59 25.40
C PRO A 7 6.07 17.19 25.45
N SER A 8 6.22 18.37 26.07
CA SER A 8 7.51 19.04 26.13
C SER A 8 8.55 18.20 26.86
N ALA A 9 9.85 18.39 26.57
CA ALA A 9 10.92 17.70 27.28
C ALA A 9 10.85 17.87 28.81
N GLY A 10 10.37 19.03 29.27
CA GLY A 10 10.13 19.29 30.69
C GLY A 10 9.11 18.33 31.31
N PHE A 11 8.04 17.97 30.59
CA PHE A 11 7.05 16.99 31.07
C PHE A 11 7.68 15.64 31.39
N TYR A 12 8.52 15.12 30.49
CA TYR A 12 9.20 13.84 30.71
C TYR A 12 10.17 13.89 31.90
N ILE A 13 10.88 15.00 32.08
CA ILE A 13 11.77 15.21 33.24
C ILE A 13 10.97 15.18 34.55
N PHE A 14 9.83 15.89 34.61
CA PHE A 14 8.98 15.91 35.79
C PHE A 14 8.35 14.54 36.11
N VAL A 15 7.88 13.81 35.11
CA VAL A 15 7.33 12.44 35.29
C VAL A 15 8.42 11.49 35.79
N SER A 16 9.64 11.59 35.26
CA SER A 16 10.78 10.74 35.65
C SER A 16 11.24 11.05 37.08
N LEU A 17 11.35 12.34 37.43
CA LEU A 17 11.63 12.79 38.79
C LEU A 17 10.55 12.34 39.78
N GLY A 18 9.28 12.41 39.40
CA GLY A 18 8.16 11.93 40.23
C GLY A 18 8.20 10.42 40.47
N PHE A 19 8.57 9.63 39.45
CA PHE A 19 8.78 8.19 39.61
C PHE A 19 9.94 7.87 40.57
N LEU A 20 11.10 8.54 40.39
CA LEU A 20 12.25 8.37 41.28
C LEU A 20 11.95 8.82 42.72
N ALA A 21 11.20 9.92 42.89
CA ALA A 21 10.74 10.37 44.20
C ALA A 21 9.81 9.33 44.85
N GLY A 22 8.94 8.68 44.08
CA GLY A 22 8.13 7.55 44.53
C GLY A 22 8.95 6.36 45.02
N LEU A 23 9.99 5.97 44.27
CA LEU A 23 10.91 4.90 44.69
C LEU A 23 11.67 5.26 45.97
N ALA A 24 12.12 6.51 46.10
CA ALA A 24 12.79 7.01 47.30
C ALA A 24 11.84 7.01 48.52
N LEU A 25 10.59 7.45 48.35
CA LEU A 25 9.56 7.39 49.39
C LEU A 25 9.25 5.95 49.81
N LEU A 26 9.14 5.03 48.86
CA LEU A 26 8.88 3.62 49.13
C LEU A 26 10.04 2.97 49.90
N GLY A 27 11.28 3.23 49.48
CA GLY A 27 12.48 2.80 50.21
C GLY A 27 12.54 3.39 51.62
N TRP A 28 12.22 4.67 51.77
CA TRP A 28 12.19 5.34 53.07
C TRP A 28 11.11 4.75 53.99
N ALA A 29 9.91 4.45 53.47
CA ALA A 29 8.85 3.79 54.20
C ALA A 29 9.25 2.38 54.67
N LEU A 30 9.88 1.57 53.80
CA LEU A 30 10.37 0.24 54.14
C LEU A 30 11.41 0.29 55.28
N VAL A 31 12.36 1.22 55.22
CA VAL A 31 13.36 1.41 56.29
C VAL A 31 12.71 1.81 57.61
N LEU A 32 11.69 2.67 57.59
CA LEU A 32 10.95 3.05 58.79
C LEU A 32 10.14 1.89 59.36
N VAL A 33 9.58 1.02 58.52
CA VAL A 33 8.89 -0.20 58.98
C VAL A 33 9.88 -1.16 59.63
N ALA A 34 11.06 -1.38 59.03
CA ALA A 34 12.04 -2.36 59.48
C ALA A 34 12.91 -1.92 60.67
N SER A 35 13.14 -0.61 60.88
CA SER A 35 14.10 -0.11 61.88
C SER A 35 13.48 0.82 62.91
N GLY A 36 13.49 0.39 64.18
CA GLY A 36 13.12 1.24 65.32
C GLY A 36 14.09 2.42 65.53
N GLY A 37 15.35 2.29 65.10
CA GLY A 37 16.34 3.37 65.14
C GLY A 37 16.02 4.50 64.16
N ALA A 38 15.61 4.15 62.93
CA ALA A 38 15.19 5.12 61.92
C ALA A 38 13.99 5.94 62.39
N ARG A 39 13.01 5.31 63.07
CA ARG A 39 11.86 6.01 63.66
C ARG A 39 12.27 7.04 64.71
N ARG A 40 13.27 6.73 65.56
CA ARG A 40 13.79 7.67 66.57
C ARG A 40 14.51 8.85 65.91
N THR A 41 15.27 8.62 64.85
CA THR A 41 15.98 9.68 64.10
C THR A 41 15.00 10.63 63.42
N VAL A 42 13.94 10.12 62.80
CA VAL A 42 12.88 10.96 62.22
C VAL A 42 12.17 11.78 63.29
N ARG A 43 11.90 11.21 64.46
CA ARG A 43 11.29 11.93 65.58
C ARG A 43 12.20 13.02 66.14
N LYS A 44 13.52 12.80 66.17
CA LYS A 44 14.52 13.79 66.60
C LYS A 44 14.64 14.95 65.61
N TYR A 45 14.56 14.67 64.31
CA TYR A 45 14.71 15.63 63.22
C TYR A 45 13.38 15.84 62.46
N TRP A 46 12.28 16.03 63.19
CA TRP A 46 10.94 15.99 62.61
C TRP A 46 10.69 17.10 61.57
N LYS A 47 11.25 18.30 61.77
CA LYS A 47 11.10 19.42 60.82
C LYS A 47 11.79 19.15 59.48
N THR A 48 13.03 18.67 59.51
CA THR A 48 13.81 18.38 58.29
C THR A 48 13.31 17.11 57.60
N SER A 49 12.92 16.09 58.37
CA SER A 49 12.29 14.88 57.83
C SER A 49 10.93 15.18 57.19
N GLY A 50 10.15 16.10 57.79
CA GLY A 50 8.90 16.58 57.22
C GLY A 50 9.11 17.37 55.92
N LEU A 51 10.12 18.24 55.87
CA LEU A 51 10.46 18.98 54.65
C LEU A 51 10.90 18.02 53.52
N LEU A 52 11.77 17.05 53.81
CA LEU A 52 12.21 16.05 52.84
C LEU A 52 11.04 15.22 52.31
N PHE A 53 10.12 14.83 53.19
CA PHE A 53 8.90 14.12 52.79
C PHE A 53 8.07 14.96 51.82
N VAL A 54 7.82 16.23 52.12
CA VAL A 54 7.05 17.12 51.24
C VAL A 54 7.74 17.31 49.89
N VAL A 55 9.06 17.49 49.87
CA VAL A 55 9.85 17.65 48.63
C VAL A 55 9.76 16.41 47.73
N LEU A 56 9.70 15.21 48.30
CA LEU A 56 9.52 13.97 47.52
C LEU A 56 8.04 13.70 47.19
N LEU A 57 7.11 14.08 48.06
CA LEU A 57 5.68 13.82 47.90
C LEU A 57 5.07 14.63 46.76
N VAL A 58 5.45 15.90 46.61
CA VAL A 58 4.93 16.78 45.55
C VAL A 58 5.18 16.22 44.13
N PRO A 59 6.41 15.87 43.73
CA PRO A 59 6.66 15.29 42.41
C PRO A 59 6.05 13.89 42.25
N PHE A 60 6.00 13.08 43.32
CA PHE A 60 5.32 11.78 43.28
C PHE A 60 3.79 11.92 43.08
N ALA A 61 3.16 12.89 43.74
CA ALA A 61 1.73 13.18 43.59
C ALA A 61 1.40 13.61 42.15
N PHE A 62 2.26 14.43 41.53
CA PHE A 62 2.15 14.77 40.11
C PHE A 62 2.25 13.54 39.22
N TYR A 63 3.25 12.67 39.43
CA TYR A 63 3.37 11.40 38.72
C TYR A 63 2.13 10.52 38.88
N ALA A 64 1.65 10.32 40.10
CA ALA A 64 0.46 9.51 40.38
C ALA A 64 -0.80 10.07 39.70
N TRP A 65 -0.96 11.40 39.68
CA TRP A 65 -2.04 12.06 38.95
C TRP A 65 -1.95 11.78 37.43
N VAL A 66 -0.78 11.96 36.83
CA VAL A 66 -0.55 11.66 35.40
C VAL A 66 -0.89 10.20 35.08
N GLN A 67 -0.43 9.24 35.90
CA GLN A 67 -0.74 7.82 35.72
C GLN A 67 -2.24 7.54 35.83
N THR A 68 -2.94 8.20 36.75
CA THR A 68 -4.39 8.05 36.90
C THR A 68 -5.14 8.57 35.68
N VAL A 69 -4.71 9.71 35.12
CA VAL A 69 -5.29 10.29 33.90
C VAL A 69 -5.07 9.36 32.71
N ILE A 70 -3.84 8.84 32.52
CA ILE A 70 -3.53 7.89 31.45
C ILE A 70 -4.42 6.64 31.58
N TRP A 71 -4.50 6.06 32.78
CA TRP A 71 -5.32 4.90 33.03
C TRP A 71 -6.82 5.15 32.77
N GLN A 72 -7.35 6.33 33.11
CA GLN A 72 -8.73 6.71 32.79
C GLN A 72 -8.95 6.81 31.27
N ILE A 73 -8.03 7.45 30.54
CA ILE A 73 -8.10 7.57 29.09
C ILE A 73 -8.06 6.19 28.43
N GLU A 74 -7.16 5.30 28.86
CA GLU A 74 -7.07 3.93 28.36
C GLU A 74 -8.35 3.15 28.65
N ARG A 75 -8.91 3.28 29.86
CA ARG A 75 -10.14 2.59 30.24
C ARG A 75 -11.34 3.08 29.44
N GLU A 76 -11.45 4.38 29.21
CA GLU A 76 -12.48 4.95 28.34
C GLU A 76 -12.26 4.55 26.87
N GLY A 77 -11.01 4.53 26.41
CA GLY A 77 -10.63 4.06 25.09
C GLY A 77 -11.05 2.61 24.87
N ALA A 78 -10.70 1.72 25.79
CA ALA A 78 -11.07 0.30 25.74
C ALA A 78 -12.60 0.10 25.76
N ARG A 79 -13.35 0.91 26.52
CA ARG A 79 -14.82 0.88 26.51
C ARG A 79 -15.39 1.29 25.15
N ARG A 80 -14.88 2.37 24.55
CA ARG A 80 -15.31 2.84 23.23
C ARG A 80 -14.94 1.85 22.13
N GLU A 81 -13.77 1.22 22.22
CA GLU A 81 -13.37 0.15 21.30
C GLU A 81 -14.27 -1.09 21.45
N ALA A 82 -14.59 -1.50 22.68
CA ALA A 82 -15.51 -2.60 22.92
C ALA A 82 -16.91 -2.30 22.35
N ALA A 83 -17.40 -1.06 22.50
CA ALA A 83 -18.70 -0.64 21.96
C ALA A 83 -18.73 -0.57 20.42
N ARG A 84 -17.56 -0.49 19.78
CA ARG A 84 -17.41 -0.56 18.32
C ARG A 84 -17.30 -1.99 17.79
N ASN A 85 -17.06 -2.98 18.65
CA ASN A 85 -17.01 -4.38 18.25
C ASN A 85 -18.39 -5.01 18.48
N VAL A 86 -19.10 -5.29 17.40
CA VAL A 86 -20.49 -5.80 17.43
C VAL A 86 -20.54 -7.17 16.76
N THR A 87 -21.30 -8.11 17.33
CA THR A 87 -21.60 -9.38 16.66
C THR A 87 -23.07 -9.38 16.28
N LEU A 88 -23.39 -9.69 15.03
CA LEU A 88 -24.78 -9.75 14.56
C LEU A 88 -25.47 -10.97 15.15
N GLU A 89 -26.57 -10.76 15.88
CA GLU A 89 -27.36 -11.85 16.47
C GLU A 89 -28.28 -12.54 15.45
N ALA A 90 -28.69 -11.80 14.41
CA ALA A 90 -29.56 -12.27 13.34
C ALA A 90 -29.00 -11.88 11.97
N PRO A 91 -29.35 -12.61 10.89
CA PRO A 91 -28.99 -12.22 9.54
C PRO A 91 -29.48 -10.80 9.25
N THR A 92 -28.55 -9.92 8.89
CA THR A 92 -28.83 -8.48 8.73
C THR A 92 -28.14 -7.98 7.46
N THR A 93 -28.82 -7.12 6.70
CA THR A 93 -28.20 -6.43 5.58
C THR A 93 -27.48 -5.18 6.10
N VAL A 94 -26.17 -5.10 5.88
CA VAL A 94 -25.35 -3.95 6.27
C VAL A 94 -24.52 -3.54 5.06
N GLY A 95 -24.53 -2.25 4.69
CA GLY A 95 -23.80 -1.76 3.52
C GLY A 95 -24.20 -2.44 2.21
N GLY A 96 -25.49 -2.79 2.08
CA GLY A 96 -26.03 -3.52 0.92
C GLY A 96 -25.65 -5.01 0.85
N THR A 97 -24.90 -5.53 1.81
CA THR A 97 -24.50 -6.94 1.88
C THR A 97 -25.36 -7.69 2.88
N ALA A 98 -25.97 -8.81 2.46
CA ALA A 98 -26.65 -9.72 3.37
C ALA A 98 -25.62 -10.49 4.22
N MET A 99 -25.50 -10.14 5.50
CA MET A 99 -24.58 -10.78 6.43
C MET A 99 -25.32 -11.81 7.29
N PRO A 100 -24.75 -13.00 7.51
CA PRO A 100 -25.36 -14.01 8.37
C PRO A 100 -25.26 -13.65 9.85
N ALA A 101 -26.06 -14.32 10.68
CA ALA A 101 -25.87 -14.27 12.14
C ALA A 101 -24.46 -14.78 12.50
N GLY A 102 -23.85 -14.18 13.52
CA GLY A 102 -22.49 -14.47 13.97
C GLY A 102 -21.40 -13.66 13.25
N THR A 103 -21.74 -12.78 12.29
CA THR A 103 -20.78 -11.85 11.70
C THR A 103 -20.26 -10.88 12.75
N ARG A 104 -18.94 -10.79 12.86
CA ARG A 104 -18.24 -9.87 13.77
C ARG A 104 -17.86 -8.62 13.01
N LEU A 105 -18.38 -7.48 13.45
CA LEU A 105 -18.18 -6.16 12.87
C LEU A 105 -17.31 -5.30 13.79
N LYS A 106 -16.41 -4.53 13.18
CA LYS A 106 -15.74 -3.40 13.82
C LYS A 106 -16.27 -2.11 13.22
N LEU A 107 -16.85 -1.26 14.04
CA LEU A 107 -17.50 -0.02 13.64
C LEU A 107 -16.56 1.18 13.78
N GLN A 108 -16.68 2.14 12.86
CA GLN A 108 -16.07 3.45 13.02
C GLN A 108 -16.83 4.30 14.04
N ASP A 109 -18.16 4.32 13.93
CA ASP A 109 -19.05 5.05 14.80
C ASP A 109 -19.91 4.07 15.62
N GLU A 110 -19.93 4.26 16.94
CA GLU A 110 -20.64 3.37 17.87
C GLU A 110 -22.13 3.27 17.53
N GLY A 111 -22.67 2.04 17.52
CA GLY A 111 -24.08 1.76 17.22
C GLY A 111 -24.50 1.96 15.76
N LYS A 112 -23.62 2.45 14.88
CA LYS A 112 -23.93 2.68 13.46
C LYS A 112 -23.34 1.57 12.58
N LEU A 113 -24.12 0.51 12.37
CA LEU A 113 -23.69 -0.67 11.59
C LEU A 113 -23.14 -0.31 10.21
N GLU A 114 -23.76 0.64 9.50
CA GLU A 114 -23.35 1.09 8.17
C GLU A 114 -21.91 1.65 8.12
N THR A 115 -21.36 2.04 9.27
CA THR A 115 -19.99 2.57 9.42
C THR A 115 -18.97 1.49 9.77
N TYR A 116 -19.28 0.21 9.55
CA TYR A 116 -18.29 -0.85 9.74
C TYR A 116 -17.07 -0.66 8.84
N VAL A 117 -15.89 -0.80 9.44
CA VAL A 117 -14.58 -0.78 8.77
C VAL A 117 -14.06 -2.19 8.55
N GLU A 118 -14.57 -3.17 9.30
CA GLU A 118 -14.18 -4.56 9.20
C GLU A 118 -15.36 -5.46 9.51
N ALA A 119 -15.48 -6.55 8.75
CA ALA A 119 -16.45 -7.61 8.94
C ALA A 119 -15.76 -8.97 8.78
N GLU A 120 -15.90 -9.83 9.77
CA GLU A 120 -15.49 -11.24 9.71
C GLU A 120 -16.74 -12.12 9.66
N PHE A 121 -16.86 -12.90 8.59
CA PHE A 121 -18.04 -13.73 8.35
C PHE A 121 -17.82 -15.15 8.89
N PRO A 122 -18.79 -15.73 9.61
CA PRO A 122 -18.70 -17.11 10.12
C PRO A 122 -18.78 -18.16 9.00
N GLN A 123 -19.38 -17.79 7.87
CA GLN A 123 -19.45 -18.57 6.64
C GLN A 123 -19.19 -17.63 5.45
N PRO A 124 -18.69 -18.15 4.31
CA PRO A 124 -18.43 -17.31 3.14
C PRO A 124 -19.67 -16.53 2.68
N VAL A 125 -19.50 -15.23 2.43
CA VAL A 125 -20.53 -14.32 1.95
C VAL A 125 -20.17 -13.84 0.56
N ALA A 126 -21.12 -13.94 -0.38
CA ALA A 126 -20.94 -13.43 -1.73
C ALA A 126 -20.95 -11.90 -1.75
N MET A 127 -19.83 -11.29 -2.13
CA MET A 127 -19.69 -9.84 -2.30
C MET A 127 -18.85 -9.55 -3.53
N TYR A 128 -19.39 -8.74 -4.47
CA TYR A 128 -18.69 -8.35 -5.71
C TYR A 128 -18.13 -9.54 -6.53
N GLY A 129 -18.82 -10.68 -6.50
CA GLY A 129 -18.38 -11.92 -7.17
C GLY A 129 -17.37 -12.76 -6.38
N VAL A 130 -16.96 -12.32 -5.19
CA VAL A 130 -16.05 -13.05 -4.29
C VAL A 130 -16.84 -13.73 -3.18
N GLN A 131 -16.52 -14.98 -2.88
CA GLN A 131 -16.93 -15.67 -1.65
C GLN A 131 -15.97 -15.25 -0.52
N ALA A 132 -16.34 -14.19 0.19
CA ALA A 132 -15.51 -13.54 1.19
C ALA A 132 -15.74 -14.14 2.59
N SER A 133 -14.65 -14.41 3.31
CA SER A 133 -14.64 -14.70 4.74
C SER A 133 -14.36 -13.44 5.58
N ARG A 134 -13.75 -12.41 4.98
CA ARG A 134 -13.51 -11.11 5.61
C ARG A 134 -13.68 -9.98 4.61
N ALA A 135 -14.24 -8.87 5.07
CA ALA A 135 -14.32 -7.61 4.34
C ALA A 135 -13.75 -6.47 5.18
N GLN A 136 -12.97 -5.60 4.57
CA GLN A 136 -12.47 -4.38 5.18
C GLN A 136 -12.86 -3.19 4.30
N ARG A 137 -13.29 -2.08 4.91
CA ARG A 137 -13.75 -0.88 4.22
C ARG A 137 -12.92 0.32 4.63
N TYR A 138 -12.49 1.09 3.65
CA TYR A 138 -11.96 2.43 3.87
C TYR A 138 -13.09 3.43 3.65
N LEU A 139 -13.39 4.22 4.69
CA LEU A 139 -14.51 5.16 4.70
C LEU A 139 -14.01 6.59 4.52
N ASP A 140 -14.60 7.32 3.58
CA ASP A 140 -14.48 8.77 3.50
C ASP A 140 -15.53 9.44 4.39
N ALA A 141 -15.17 10.61 4.93
CA ALA A 141 -16.05 11.42 5.76
C ALA A 141 -16.59 12.60 4.96
N GLU A 142 -17.90 12.77 4.96
CA GLU A 142 -18.57 13.90 4.35
C GLU A 142 -18.85 14.95 5.42
N TYR A 143 -18.33 16.15 5.21
CA TYR A 143 -18.54 17.29 6.10
C TYR A 143 -19.42 18.34 5.43
N ASP A 144 -20.21 19.01 6.25
CA ASP A 144 -20.91 20.21 5.86
C ASP A 144 -19.90 21.34 5.57
N SER A 145 -20.03 22.00 4.41
CA SER A 145 -19.06 23.00 3.95
C SER A 145 -19.05 24.29 4.77
N GLU A 146 -20.13 24.60 5.48
CA GLU A 146 -20.27 25.84 6.25
C GLU A 146 -19.96 25.61 7.73
N THR A 147 -20.52 24.54 8.30
CA THR A 147 -20.44 24.23 9.73
C THR A 147 -19.31 23.27 10.09
N TYR A 148 -18.69 22.61 9.10
CA TYR A 148 -17.73 21.51 9.28
C TYR A 148 -18.29 20.34 10.12
N ALA A 149 -19.61 20.26 10.26
CA ALA A 149 -20.27 19.15 10.94
C ALA A 149 -20.20 17.88 10.08
N LEU A 150 -19.95 16.73 10.69
CA LEU A 150 -19.95 15.44 10.01
C LEU A 150 -21.38 15.09 9.55
N ARG A 151 -21.60 15.01 8.24
CA ARG A 151 -22.88 14.61 7.63
C ARG A 151 -23.02 13.10 7.55
N GLY A 152 -21.94 12.41 7.20
CA GLY A 152 -21.96 10.97 7.05
C GLY A 152 -20.60 10.38 6.70
N ARG A 153 -20.54 9.05 6.66
CA ARG A 153 -19.39 8.31 6.17
C ARG A 153 -19.86 7.36 5.09
N HIS A 154 -19.08 7.26 4.02
CA HIS A 154 -19.37 6.37 2.90
C HIS A 154 -18.11 5.60 2.52
N PRO A 155 -18.23 4.39 1.99
CA PRO A 155 -17.05 3.63 1.59
C PRO A 155 -16.44 4.25 0.34
N ARG A 156 -15.11 4.19 0.28
CA ARG A 156 -14.32 4.54 -0.89
C ARG A 156 -13.75 3.29 -1.56
N SER A 157 -13.23 2.37 -0.76
CA SER A 157 -12.78 1.07 -1.23
C SER A 157 -13.13 -0.05 -0.26
N VAL A 158 -13.23 -1.26 -0.82
CA VAL A 158 -13.51 -2.49 -0.08
C VAL A 158 -12.46 -3.53 -0.42
N LEU A 159 -11.84 -4.10 0.60
CA LEU A 159 -10.87 -5.19 0.49
C LEU A 159 -11.56 -6.47 0.96
N LEU A 160 -11.53 -7.50 0.11
CA LEU A 160 -12.12 -8.79 0.38
C LEU A 160 -11.05 -9.87 0.47
N ARG A 161 -11.20 -10.76 1.46
CA ARG A 161 -10.45 -12.03 1.54
C ARG A 161 -11.44 -13.18 1.63
N GLY A 162 -11.04 -14.32 1.09
CA GLY A 162 -11.77 -15.58 1.06
C GLY A 162 -10.80 -16.76 1.06
N ALA A 163 -11.22 -17.86 0.43
CA ALA A 163 -10.41 -19.06 0.32
C ALA A 163 -9.98 -19.32 -1.13
N GLY A 164 -8.74 -19.79 -1.30
CA GLY A 164 -8.20 -20.29 -2.56
C GLY A 164 -8.24 -19.28 -3.71
N SER A 165 -8.20 -19.77 -4.94
CA SER A 165 -8.36 -18.95 -6.14
C SER A 165 -9.82 -18.86 -6.56
N GLN A 166 -10.30 -17.65 -6.84
CA GLN A 166 -11.67 -17.37 -7.22
C GLN A 166 -11.72 -16.52 -8.49
N THR A 167 -12.76 -16.72 -9.30
CA THR A 167 -12.94 -15.97 -10.53
C THR A 167 -13.57 -14.60 -10.26
N VAL A 168 -12.83 -13.52 -10.52
CA VAL A 168 -13.28 -12.14 -10.31
C VAL A 168 -13.13 -11.36 -11.60
N LEU A 169 -14.27 -10.92 -12.18
CA LEU A 169 -14.30 -10.30 -13.51
C LEU A 169 -13.55 -11.13 -14.56
N GLY A 170 -13.61 -12.46 -14.38
CA GLY A 170 -12.98 -13.51 -15.17
C GLY A 170 -11.45 -13.65 -15.01
N TRP A 171 -10.81 -12.98 -14.05
CA TRP A 171 -9.45 -13.27 -13.61
C TRP A 171 -9.47 -14.29 -12.48
N GLN A 172 -8.51 -15.22 -12.45
CA GLN A 172 -8.32 -16.12 -11.30
C GLN A 172 -7.52 -15.37 -10.24
N CYS A 173 -8.20 -14.79 -9.26
CA CYS A 173 -7.62 -14.06 -8.14
C CYS A 173 -7.34 -14.98 -6.97
N ASP A 174 -6.17 -14.87 -6.35
CA ASP A 174 -5.87 -15.50 -5.06
C ASP A 174 -6.62 -14.76 -3.95
N ALA A 175 -7.78 -15.30 -3.55
CA ALA A 175 -8.64 -14.71 -2.53
C ALA A 175 -8.06 -14.86 -1.12
N THR A 176 -6.95 -15.58 -0.91
CA THR A 176 -6.26 -15.56 0.39
C THR A 176 -5.58 -14.21 0.64
N GLN A 177 -5.36 -13.42 -0.41
CA GLN A 177 -4.85 -12.05 -0.37
C GLN A 177 -5.98 -11.04 -0.58
N ASP A 178 -5.69 -9.77 -0.31
CA ASP A 178 -6.67 -8.69 -0.48
C ASP A 178 -7.03 -8.49 -1.95
N ILE A 179 -8.32 -8.64 -2.25
CA ILE A 179 -8.94 -8.24 -3.51
C ILE A 179 -9.62 -6.88 -3.25
N GLU A 180 -9.11 -5.83 -3.88
CA GLU A 180 -9.55 -4.45 -3.65
C GLU A 180 -10.48 -3.98 -4.76
N PHE A 181 -11.60 -3.38 -4.35
CA PHE A 181 -12.58 -2.75 -5.22
C PHE A 181 -12.74 -1.28 -4.87
N ASP A 182 -12.84 -0.45 -5.90
CA ASP A 182 -13.35 0.91 -5.76
C ASP A 182 -14.89 0.84 -5.74
N VAL A 183 -15.50 1.59 -4.82
CA VAL A 183 -16.95 1.58 -4.63
C VAL A 183 -17.54 2.98 -4.63
N ALA A 184 -18.79 3.07 -5.06
CA ALA A 184 -19.57 4.29 -4.99
C ALA A 184 -20.00 4.59 -3.55
N LYS A 185 -20.56 5.79 -3.33
CA LYS A 185 -21.01 6.23 -2.00
C LYS A 185 -22.04 5.31 -1.35
N ASP A 186 -22.84 4.61 -2.14
CA ASP A 186 -23.85 3.65 -1.69
C ASP A 186 -23.28 2.24 -1.46
N GLY A 187 -21.99 2.03 -1.72
CA GLY A 187 -21.32 0.73 -1.63
C GLY A 187 -21.43 -0.14 -2.89
N ALA A 188 -22.00 0.37 -3.99
CA ALA A 188 -22.00 -0.36 -5.26
C ALA A 188 -20.58 -0.47 -5.82
N MET A 189 -20.23 -1.64 -6.36
CA MET A 189 -18.94 -1.85 -7.03
C MET A 189 -18.83 -0.94 -8.25
N MET A 190 -17.76 -0.15 -8.31
CA MET A 190 -17.44 0.64 -9.50
C MET A 190 -16.42 -0.07 -10.38
N ALA A 191 -15.33 -0.55 -9.78
CA ALA A 191 -14.26 -1.23 -10.51
C ALA A 191 -13.46 -2.15 -9.58
N LEU A 192 -12.84 -3.18 -10.17
CA LEU A 192 -11.73 -3.87 -9.53
C LEU A 192 -10.53 -2.92 -9.51
N ASN A 193 -10.02 -2.61 -8.33
CA ASN A 193 -8.83 -1.78 -8.20
C ASN A 193 -7.57 -2.65 -8.30
N LYS A 194 -7.51 -3.73 -7.51
CA LYS A 194 -6.34 -4.61 -7.45
C LYS A 194 -6.71 -6.04 -7.07
N CYS A 195 -6.04 -7.00 -7.70
CA CYS A 195 -6.06 -8.41 -7.30
C CYS A 195 -4.70 -9.07 -7.56
N VAL A 196 -4.27 -9.92 -6.64
CA VAL A 196 -3.12 -10.81 -6.87
C VAL A 196 -3.61 -12.06 -7.59
N LEU A 197 -2.96 -12.43 -8.68
CA LEU A 197 -3.36 -13.53 -9.53
C LEU A 197 -2.97 -14.88 -8.89
N GLY A 198 -3.92 -15.80 -8.90
CA GLY A 198 -3.69 -17.22 -8.69
C GLY A 198 -3.24 -17.94 -9.98
N PRO A 199 -3.14 -19.28 -9.95
CA PRO A 199 -2.79 -20.06 -11.14
C PRO A 199 -3.88 -20.06 -12.22
N GLY A 200 -3.46 -20.29 -13.46
CA GLY A 200 -4.36 -20.52 -14.60
C GLY A 200 -4.79 -19.26 -15.35
N ASN A 201 -4.14 -18.12 -15.12
CA ASN A 201 -4.38 -16.90 -15.89
C ASN A 201 -3.55 -16.88 -17.18
N ARG A 202 -4.16 -16.43 -18.28
CA ARG A 202 -3.52 -16.34 -19.59
C ARG A 202 -3.95 -15.06 -20.31
N VAL A 203 -3.01 -14.45 -21.03
CA VAL A 203 -3.21 -13.28 -21.89
C VAL A 203 -2.66 -13.62 -23.26
N ASP A 204 -3.50 -13.67 -24.28
CA ASP A 204 -3.13 -14.18 -25.61
C ASP A 204 -2.42 -15.54 -25.51
N THR A 205 -1.12 -15.61 -25.85
CA THR A 205 -0.30 -16.82 -25.72
C THR A 205 0.56 -16.87 -24.46
N LEU A 206 0.52 -15.84 -23.61
CA LEU A 206 1.33 -15.71 -22.41
C LEU A 206 0.58 -16.25 -21.19
N ASP A 207 1.16 -17.27 -20.55
CA ASP A 207 0.72 -17.71 -19.23
C ASP A 207 1.29 -16.77 -18.17
N LEU A 208 0.43 -16.32 -17.25
CA LEU A 208 0.83 -15.43 -16.18
C LEU A 208 1.17 -16.22 -14.92
N ALA A 209 2.35 -16.00 -14.37
CA ALA A 209 2.76 -16.61 -13.11
C ALA A 209 1.86 -16.16 -11.95
N PRO A 210 1.49 -17.08 -11.02
CA PRO A 210 0.86 -16.72 -9.75
C PRO A 210 1.69 -15.68 -9.00
N GLY A 211 1.02 -14.76 -8.30
CA GLY A 211 1.67 -13.63 -7.62
C GLY A 211 1.80 -12.37 -8.48
N SER A 212 1.64 -12.47 -9.80
CA SER A 212 1.43 -11.29 -10.65
C SER A 212 0.19 -10.51 -10.20
N ILE A 213 0.14 -9.20 -10.44
CA ILE A 213 -0.93 -8.36 -9.91
C ILE A 213 -1.70 -7.73 -11.06
N VAL A 214 -3.02 -7.94 -11.09
CA VAL A 214 -3.92 -7.25 -12.02
C VAL A 214 -4.56 -6.04 -11.34
N TYR A 215 -4.65 -4.95 -12.09
CA TYR A 215 -5.35 -3.73 -11.73
C TYR A 215 -6.43 -3.49 -12.78
N GLY A 216 -7.64 -3.14 -12.34
CA GLY A 216 -8.60 -2.53 -13.26
C GLY A 216 -8.15 -1.13 -13.62
N SER A 217 -8.38 -0.74 -14.86
CA SER A 217 -8.06 0.58 -15.40
C SER A 217 -9.31 1.16 -16.02
N SER A 218 -9.46 2.48 -15.90
CA SER A 218 -10.44 3.21 -16.71
C SER A 218 -9.80 3.79 -17.97
N GLY A 219 -8.55 3.45 -18.28
CA GLY A 219 -7.77 4.02 -19.37
C GLY A 219 -6.79 5.09 -18.89
N THR A 220 -5.59 5.09 -19.47
CA THR A 220 -4.55 6.08 -19.19
C THR A 220 -4.96 7.46 -19.72
N VAL A 221 -5.04 8.47 -18.84
CA VAL A 221 -5.43 9.83 -19.21
C VAL A 221 -4.20 10.69 -19.49
N TYR A 222 -4.23 11.41 -20.60
CA TYR A 222 -3.16 12.30 -21.03
C TYR A 222 -3.48 13.77 -20.75
N THR A 223 -2.46 14.62 -20.81
CA THR A 223 -2.58 16.07 -20.58
C THR A 223 -3.47 16.79 -21.59
N ASP A 224 -3.70 16.19 -22.77
CA ASP A 224 -4.64 16.67 -23.78
C ASP A 224 -6.07 16.14 -23.59
N GLY A 225 -6.35 15.46 -22.48
CA GLY A 225 -7.67 14.90 -22.15
C GLY A 225 -8.00 13.59 -22.87
N SER A 226 -7.16 13.16 -23.81
CA SER A 226 -7.32 11.85 -24.47
C SER A 226 -7.11 10.71 -23.46
N ARG A 227 -7.72 9.57 -23.75
CA ARG A 227 -7.71 8.39 -22.88
C ARG A 227 -7.41 7.15 -23.69
N ASP A 228 -6.51 6.33 -23.20
CA ASP A 228 -6.22 5.03 -23.81
C ASP A 228 -7.35 4.02 -23.54
N PRO A 229 -7.52 3.01 -24.41
CA PRO A 229 -8.56 2.00 -24.26
C PRO A 229 -8.20 0.88 -23.26
N ASP A 230 -7.12 1.04 -22.49
CA ASP A 230 -6.69 0.02 -21.52
C ASP A 230 -7.72 -0.13 -20.39
N GLN A 231 -8.17 -1.36 -20.17
CA GLN A 231 -9.09 -1.72 -19.09
C GLN A 231 -8.42 -2.55 -18.00
N TRP A 232 -7.28 -3.15 -18.31
CA TRP A 232 -6.49 -3.93 -17.38
C TRP A 232 -5.02 -3.54 -17.45
N ARG A 233 -4.38 -3.48 -16.29
CA ARG A 233 -2.94 -3.32 -16.16
C ARG A 233 -2.40 -4.46 -15.32
N ILE A 234 -1.38 -5.15 -15.78
CA ILE A 234 -0.79 -6.30 -15.09
C ILE A 234 0.66 -5.99 -14.78
N GLU A 235 1.03 -6.11 -13.51
CA GLU A 235 2.42 -6.18 -13.09
C GLU A 235 2.82 -7.64 -13.02
N VAL A 236 3.61 -8.08 -14.01
CA VAL A 236 4.07 -9.46 -14.08
C VAL A 236 5.13 -9.70 -13.02
N LYS A 237 4.91 -10.70 -12.17
CA LYS A 237 5.85 -11.14 -11.14
C LYS A 237 6.26 -12.57 -11.45
N ASP A 238 7.28 -12.68 -12.28
CA ASP A 238 7.81 -13.97 -12.72
C ASP A 238 9.34 -13.98 -12.57
N PRO A 239 9.93 -14.99 -11.90
CA PRO A 239 11.37 -15.16 -11.84
C PRO A 239 12.02 -15.54 -13.19
N VAL A 240 11.22 -15.83 -14.21
CA VAL A 240 11.64 -16.11 -15.59
C VAL A 240 11.03 -15.06 -16.51
N ALA A 241 11.82 -14.59 -17.47
CA ALA A 241 11.39 -13.55 -18.39
C ALA A 241 10.24 -14.02 -19.28
N VAL A 242 9.27 -13.13 -19.49
CA VAL A 242 8.11 -13.40 -20.34
C VAL A 242 8.34 -12.87 -21.75
N LYS A 243 7.93 -13.64 -22.76
CA LYS A 243 8.11 -13.23 -24.15
C LYS A 243 6.97 -12.34 -24.62
N VAL A 244 7.27 -11.08 -24.90
CA VAL A 244 6.30 -10.06 -25.33
C VAL A 244 6.82 -9.36 -26.58
N PHE A 245 6.01 -9.29 -27.64
CA PHE A 245 6.42 -8.80 -28.96
C PHE A 245 7.73 -9.45 -29.49
N GLY A 246 7.99 -10.69 -29.10
CA GLY A 246 9.20 -11.41 -29.47
C GLY A 246 10.42 -11.16 -28.57
N LEU A 247 10.34 -10.23 -27.62
CA LEU A 247 11.42 -9.85 -26.71
C LEU A 247 11.28 -10.56 -25.35
N PRO A 248 12.37 -11.07 -24.74
CA PRO A 248 12.35 -11.63 -23.39
C PRO A 248 12.39 -10.49 -22.36
N LEU A 249 11.24 -10.18 -21.75
CA LEU A 249 11.09 -9.05 -20.82
C LEU A 249 11.07 -9.52 -19.36
N SER A 250 11.83 -8.82 -18.52
CA SER A 250 11.85 -9.01 -17.07
C SER A 250 10.72 -8.19 -16.42
N GLU A 251 9.86 -8.88 -15.67
CA GLU A 251 8.74 -8.30 -14.89
C GLU A 251 7.99 -7.12 -15.57
N PRO A 252 7.59 -7.24 -16.85
CA PRO A 252 6.98 -6.12 -17.56
C PRO A 252 5.65 -5.70 -16.97
N ARG A 253 5.30 -4.43 -17.16
CA ARG A 253 3.93 -3.96 -16.96
C ARG A 253 3.16 -4.04 -18.27
N LEU A 254 2.14 -4.88 -18.32
CA LEU A 254 1.28 -5.11 -19.48
C LEU A 254 -0.01 -4.30 -19.36
N TYR A 255 -0.52 -3.80 -20.48
CA TYR A 255 -1.83 -3.13 -20.55
C TYR A 255 -2.68 -3.82 -21.60
N LEU A 256 -3.92 -4.12 -21.24
CA LEU A 256 -4.84 -4.90 -22.05
C LEU A 256 -6.15 -4.15 -22.27
N ASP A 257 -6.81 -4.44 -23.39
CA ASP A 257 -8.18 -3.98 -23.64
C ASP A 257 -9.22 -4.79 -22.84
N GLY A 258 -10.50 -4.45 -22.97
CA GLY A 258 -11.59 -5.18 -22.28
C GLY A 258 -11.72 -6.65 -22.68
N GLU A 259 -11.24 -7.03 -23.86
CA GLU A 259 -11.18 -8.42 -24.35
C GLU A 259 -9.90 -9.14 -23.90
N ARG A 260 -9.06 -8.48 -23.10
CA ARG A 260 -7.76 -8.95 -22.58
C ARG A 260 -6.72 -9.21 -23.66
N ARG A 261 -6.82 -8.52 -24.78
CA ARG A 261 -5.74 -8.51 -25.79
C ARG A 261 -4.66 -7.55 -25.35
N LEU A 262 -3.41 -7.92 -25.57
CA LEU A 262 -2.27 -7.07 -25.26
C LEU A 262 -2.26 -5.80 -26.13
N LEU A 263 -2.32 -4.64 -25.49
CA LEU A 263 -2.21 -3.34 -26.14
C LEU A 263 -0.77 -2.81 -26.11
N ARG A 264 -0.15 -2.78 -24.93
CA ARG A 264 1.19 -2.20 -24.77
C ARG A 264 1.94 -2.77 -23.58
N VAL A 265 3.25 -2.53 -23.58
CA VAL A 265 4.15 -2.77 -22.44
C VAL A 265 4.80 -1.48 -21.97
N SER A 266 5.02 -1.34 -20.67
CA SER A 266 5.89 -0.32 -20.06
C SER A 266 6.70 -0.93 -18.91
N ASP A 267 7.60 -0.12 -18.34
CA ASP A 267 8.37 -0.48 -17.14
C ASP A 267 9.04 -1.86 -17.25
N ALA A 268 9.52 -2.18 -18.45
CA ALA A 268 10.13 -3.46 -18.76
C ALA A 268 11.59 -3.26 -19.15
N GLU A 269 12.40 -4.29 -18.91
CA GLU A 269 13.77 -4.37 -19.42
C GLU A 269 14.02 -5.73 -20.06
N LEU A 270 14.98 -5.78 -20.99
CA LEU A 270 15.41 -7.03 -21.58
C LEU A 270 16.06 -7.92 -20.51
N ALA A 271 15.54 -9.13 -20.35
CA ALA A 271 16.12 -10.11 -19.45
C ALA A 271 17.52 -10.57 -19.90
N CYS A 272 17.72 -10.62 -21.22
CA CYS A 272 18.87 -11.23 -21.89
C CYS A 272 19.40 -10.31 -22.99
N PRO A 273 20.70 -10.43 -23.35
CA PRO A 273 21.19 -9.82 -24.58
C PRO A 273 20.36 -10.31 -25.77
N THR A 274 19.79 -9.39 -26.54
CA THR A 274 18.81 -9.71 -27.58
C THR A 274 19.18 -9.02 -28.87
N THR A 275 19.07 -9.74 -29.99
CA THR A 275 19.15 -9.13 -31.32
C THR A 275 17.74 -8.95 -31.86
N PHE A 276 17.37 -7.72 -32.18
CA PHE A 276 16.05 -7.38 -32.71
C PHE A 276 16.18 -6.43 -33.91
N GLY A 277 15.71 -6.87 -35.07
CA GLY A 277 15.79 -6.06 -36.29
C GLY A 277 17.21 -5.67 -36.73
N GLY A 278 18.18 -6.55 -36.50
CA GLY A 278 19.60 -6.28 -36.79
C GLY A 278 20.31 -5.38 -35.78
N VAL A 279 19.65 -4.98 -34.70
CA VAL A 279 20.26 -4.23 -33.59
C VAL A 279 20.52 -5.17 -32.41
N ARG A 280 21.73 -5.16 -31.86
CA ARG A 280 22.10 -5.94 -30.68
C ARG A 280 21.95 -5.08 -29.43
N TYR A 281 21.15 -5.55 -28.48
CA TYR A 281 20.88 -4.91 -27.20
C TYR A 281 21.46 -5.72 -26.05
N ALA A 282 22.00 -5.03 -25.05
CA ALA A 282 22.40 -5.65 -23.79
C ALA A 282 21.18 -5.99 -22.92
N ALA A 283 21.36 -6.92 -21.99
CA ALA A 283 20.35 -7.18 -20.97
C ALA A 283 20.25 -5.97 -20.03
N GLY A 284 19.04 -5.54 -19.70
CA GLY A 284 18.78 -4.29 -18.97
C GLY A 284 18.44 -3.09 -19.84
N THR A 285 18.50 -3.25 -21.17
CA THR A 285 17.92 -2.26 -22.09
C THR A 285 16.44 -2.11 -21.75
N GLN A 286 16.00 -0.88 -21.45
CA GLN A 286 14.61 -0.59 -21.15
C GLN A 286 13.76 -0.72 -22.41
N VAL A 287 12.56 -1.25 -22.26
CA VAL A 287 11.62 -1.51 -23.35
C VAL A 287 10.25 -0.95 -22.97
N GLN A 288 9.68 -0.14 -23.87
CA GLN A 288 8.29 0.28 -23.75
C GLN A 288 7.64 0.43 -25.14
N SER A 289 6.33 0.31 -25.19
CA SER A 289 5.57 0.66 -26.39
C SER A 289 5.21 2.15 -26.38
N MET A 290 5.22 2.76 -27.56
CA MET A 290 4.85 4.16 -27.76
C MET A 290 3.98 4.29 -29.01
N ARG A 291 2.99 5.19 -28.98
CA ARG A 291 2.20 5.56 -30.16
C ARG A 291 2.79 6.84 -30.77
N ARG A 292 2.85 6.93 -32.09
CA ARG A 292 3.17 8.20 -32.77
C ARG A 292 1.91 9.04 -32.95
N GLY A 293 2.08 10.35 -33.07
CA GLY A 293 0.98 11.32 -33.22
C GLY A 293 0.49 11.92 -31.90
N ARG A 294 -0.57 12.74 -31.96
CA ARG A 294 -1.18 13.42 -30.79
C ARG A 294 -2.71 13.45 -30.92
N GLY A 295 -3.40 13.46 -29.78
CA GLY A 295 -4.86 13.45 -29.72
C GLY A 295 -5.46 12.29 -30.52
N ASP A 296 -6.53 12.60 -31.28
CA ASP A 296 -7.27 11.62 -32.08
C ASP A 296 -6.49 11.05 -33.27
N ALA A 297 -5.38 11.70 -33.67
CA ALA A 297 -4.51 11.25 -34.75
C ALA A 297 -3.42 10.27 -34.28
N ARG A 298 -3.42 9.84 -33.01
CA ARG A 298 -2.44 8.86 -32.52
C ARG A 298 -2.67 7.49 -33.18
N GLU A 299 -1.60 6.90 -33.67
CA GLU A 299 -1.60 5.53 -34.21
C GLU A 299 -2.15 4.52 -33.19
N PRO A 300 -2.86 3.45 -33.58
CA PRO A 300 -3.35 2.47 -32.62
C PRO A 300 -2.20 1.74 -31.89
N PHE A 301 -2.52 1.16 -30.74
CA PHE A 301 -1.59 0.25 -30.07
C PHE A 301 -1.32 -1.02 -30.91
N PRO A 302 -0.13 -1.63 -30.80
CA PRO A 302 0.98 -1.27 -29.88
C PRO A 302 1.88 -0.13 -30.37
N GLY A 303 1.65 0.41 -31.57
CA GLY A 303 2.46 1.47 -32.16
C GLY A 303 3.88 0.99 -32.50
N VAL A 304 4.87 1.57 -31.83
CA VAL A 304 6.30 1.26 -31.98
C VAL A 304 6.91 0.83 -30.65
N LEU A 305 8.02 0.12 -30.71
CA LEU A 305 8.86 -0.19 -29.55
C LEU A 305 9.94 0.86 -29.41
N VAL A 306 10.17 1.30 -28.18
CA VAL A 306 11.28 2.16 -27.78
C VAL A 306 12.23 1.30 -26.95
N LEU A 307 13.46 1.14 -27.43
CA LEU A 307 14.51 0.38 -26.76
C LEU A 307 15.64 1.34 -26.36
N SER A 308 15.90 1.44 -25.06
CA SER A 308 16.78 2.44 -24.49
C SER A 308 17.90 1.76 -23.69
N PRO A 309 19.16 1.81 -24.15
CA PRO A 309 20.30 1.32 -23.40
C PRO A 309 20.42 2.00 -22.03
N TRP A 310 20.95 1.27 -21.05
CA TRP A 310 21.00 1.68 -19.65
C TRP A 310 22.31 1.24 -18.99
N ASN A 311 22.69 1.85 -17.87
CA ASN A 311 23.90 1.52 -17.09
C ASN A 311 25.21 1.55 -17.91
N GLY A 312 25.36 2.52 -18.80
CA GLY A 312 26.54 2.68 -19.66
C GLY A 312 26.61 1.70 -20.84
N ASP A 313 25.63 0.82 -21.01
CA ASP A 313 25.56 -0.06 -22.19
C ASP A 313 25.20 0.70 -23.46
N VAL A 314 25.47 0.08 -24.61
CA VAL A 314 25.18 0.61 -25.94
C VAL A 314 24.37 -0.39 -26.77
N ALA A 315 23.47 0.10 -27.62
CA ALA A 315 22.88 -0.72 -28.66
C ALA A 315 23.74 -0.66 -29.93
N ARG A 316 24.14 -1.83 -30.44
CA ARG A 316 25.05 -1.95 -31.58
C ARG A 316 24.28 -2.22 -32.86
N ARG A 317 24.58 -1.46 -33.90
CA ARG A 317 23.95 -1.57 -35.22
C ARG A 317 25.02 -1.85 -36.27
N ASP A 318 24.90 -2.97 -36.96
CA ASP A 318 25.91 -3.37 -37.94
C ASP A 318 26.02 -2.30 -39.05
N GLY A 319 27.23 -1.76 -39.24
CA GLY A 319 27.52 -0.73 -40.24
C GLY A 319 27.01 0.69 -39.90
N GLN A 320 26.54 0.93 -38.67
CA GLN A 320 26.01 2.21 -38.23
C GLN A 320 26.63 2.61 -36.87
N PRO A 321 26.58 3.90 -36.47
CA PRO A 321 27.00 4.31 -35.13
C PRO A 321 26.19 3.61 -34.04
N ASP A 322 26.90 3.19 -32.99
CA ASP A 322 26.32 2.69 -31.75
C ASP A 322 25.41 3.74 -31.11
N VAL A 323 24.36 3.26 -30.43
CA VAL A 323 23.39 4.11 -29.75
C VAL A 323 23.70 4.07 -28.25
N PRO A 324 24.19 5.18 -27.66
CA PRO A 324 24.59 5.23 -26.26
C PRO A 324 23.40 5.39 -25.32
N GLU A 325 23.66 5.24 -24.01
CA GLU A 325 22.74 5.67 -22.96
C GLU A 325 22.29 7.14 -23.16
N GLY A 326 21.02 7.43 -22.85
CA GLY A 326 20.39 8.72 -23.09
C GLY A 326 19.78 8.86 -24.49
N MET A 327 20.04 7.89 -25.37
CA MET A 327 19.40 7.74 -26.67
C MET A 327 18.56 6.46 -26.70
N SER A 328 17.53 6.47 -27.53
CA SER A 328 16.59 5.37 -27.72
C SER A 328 16.49 5.03 -29.20
N VAL A 329 16.41 3.73 -29.51
CA VAL A 329 16.08 3.24 -30.83
C VAL A 329 14.57 3.04 -30.90
N ARG A 330 13.90 3.70 -31.84
CA ARG A 330 12.48 3.39 -32.15
C ARG A 330 12.43 2.35 -33.25
N GLN A 331 11.77 1.23 -32.97
CA GLN A 331 11.60 0.14 -33.92
C GLN A 331 10.12 -0.22 -34.10
N ALA A 332 9.74 -0.58 -35.32
CA ALA A 332 8.46 -1.25 -35.54
C ALA A 332 8.47 -2.64 -34.87
N LEU A 333 7.30 -3.25 -34.69
CA LEU A 333 7.20 -4.63 -34.15
C LEU A 333 7.91 -5.67 -35.02
N SER A 334 8.11 -5.37 -36.31
CA SER A 334 8.90 -6.21 -37.24
C SER A 334 10.41 -6.16 -36.97
N GLY A 335 10.87 -5.21 -36.15
CA GLY A 335 12.28 -4.91 -35.93
C GLY A 335 12.83 -3.82 -36.85
N GLU A 336 12.07 -3.31 -37.81
CA GLU A 336 12.54 -2.19 -38.64
C GLU A 336 12.89 -0.97 -37.78
N VAL A 337 14.13 -0.47 -37.91
CA VAL A 337 14.58 0.75 -37.24
C VAL A 337 13.97 1.95 -37.94
N ILE A 338 13.15 2.70 -37.19
CA ILE A 338 12.51 3.93 -37.68
C ILE A 338 13.51 5.09 -37.57
N ASP A 339 14.01 5.32 -36.36
CA ASP A 339 15.02 6.34 -36.07
C ASP A 339 15.64 6.17 -34.68
N VAL A 340 16.60 7.04 -34.36
CA VAL A 340 17.26 7.13 -33.06
C VAL A 340 17.02 8.52 -32.50
N VAL A 341 16.49 8.60 -31.30
CA VAL A 341 16.02 9.83 -30.66
C VAL A 341 16.52 9.92 -29.23
N ARG A 342 16.51 11.11 -28.63
CA ARG A 342 16.82 11.26 -27.22
C ARG A 342 15.74 10.64 -26.34
N ASN A 343 16.13 10.12 -25.18
CA ASN A 343 15.22 9.47 -24.23
C ASN A 343 14.05 10.37 -23.80
N ASP A 344 14.33 11.65 -23.50
CA ASP A 344 13.33 12.63 -23.09
C ASP A 344 12.25 12.88 -24.16
N ALA A 345 12.63 12.84 -25.44
CA ALA A 345 11.70 12.99 -26.56
C ALA A 345 10.69 11.83 -26.70
N VAL A 346 10.97 10.69 -26.07
CA VAL A 346 10.12 9.48 -26.07
C VAL A 346 9.61 9.12 -24.68
N GLY A 347 9.70 10.05 -23.73
CA GLY A 347 9.18 9.87 -22.38
C GLY A 347 9.96 8.87 -21.53
N VAL A 348 11.20 8.56 -21.90
CA VAL A 348 12.12 7.77 -21.08
C VAL A 348 12.84 8.73 -20.15
N PHE A 349 12.48 8.70 -18.87
CA PHE A 349 13.05 9.56 -17.84
C PHE A 349 13.73 8.71 -16.78
N HIS A 350 14.93 9.13 -16.39
CA HIS A 350 15.66 8.52 -15.30
C HIS A 350 15.56 9.43 -14.09
N PHE A 351 14.98 8.90 -13.01
CA PHE A 351 14.93 9.58 -11.73
C PHE A 351 16.18 9.20 -10.93
N ALA A 352 16.71 10.14 -10.15
CA ALA A 352 17.86 9.87 -9.30
C ALA A 352 17.50 8.80 -8.26
N THR A 353 18.17 7.65 -8.32
CA THR A 353 18.07 6.61 -7.29
C THR A 353 18.86 7.06 -6.07
N ILE A 354 18.16 7.28 -4.95
CA ILE A 354 18.80 7.57 -3.66
C ILE A 354 18.98 6.25 -2.94
N THR A 355 20.21 5.75 -2.89
CA THR A 355 20.58 4.59 -2.08
C THR A 355 20.94 5.09 -0.68
N VAL A 356 20.27 4.56 0.35
CA VAL A 356 20.58 4.84 1.76
C VAL A 356 21.36 3.65 2.32
N GLY A 357 22.67 3.82 2.50
CA GLY A 357 23.60 2.77 2.94
C GLY A 357 24.70 2.49 1.90
N ASP A 358 25.65 1.62 2.25
CA ASP A 358 26.82 1.31 1.42
C ASP A 358 26.54 0.20 0.38
N ASP A 359 25.40 -0.49 0.49
CA ASP A 359 25.02 -1.55 -0.43
C ASP A 359 24.40 -0.96 -1.70
N THR A 360 25.08 -1.13 -2.84
CA THR A 360 24.47 -0.84 -4.14
C THR A 360 23.51 -1.99 -4.47
N PRO A 361 22.18 -1.78 -4.50
CA PRO A 361 21.27 -2.87 -4.81
C PRO A 361 21.56 -3.36 -6.24
N GLN A 362 21.92 -4.64 -6.38
CA GLN A 362 22.01 -5.23 -7.71
C GLN A 362 20.61 -5.32 -8.31
N PRO A 363 20.40 -4.88 -9.57
CA PRO A 363 19.12 -5.02 -10.23
C PRO A 363 18.74 -6.50 -10.27
N THR A 364 17.62 -6.84 -9.62
CA THR A 364 17.11 -8.21 -9.61
C THR A 364 16.31 -8.40 -10.90
N ARG A 365 16.90 -9.11 -11.86
CA ARG A 365 16.30 -9.37 -13.17
C ARG A 365 15.76 -10.80 -13.23
N ALA A 366 14.64 -10.96 -13.92
CA ALA A 366 14.13 -12.29 -14.26
C ALA A 366 15.18 -13.06 -15.06
N ARG A 367 15.25 -14.36 -14.82
CA ARG A 367 16.18 -15.24 -15.55
C ARG A 367 15.76 -15.35 -17.01
N CYS A 368 16.74 -15.56 -17.88
CA CYS A 368 16.47 -15.87 -19.28
C CYS A 368 15.59 -17.13 -19.41
N PRO A 369 14.63 -17.12 -20.35
CA PRO A 369 13.75 -18.25 -20.59
C PRO A 369 14.47 -19.41 -21.31
#